data_AF-A0A947HRB5-F1
#
_entry.id   AF-A0A947HRB5-F1
#
_cell.length_a   1.000
_cell.length_b   1.000
_cell.length_c   1.000
_cell.angle_alpha   90.00
_cell.angle_beta   90.00
_cell.angle_gamma   90.00
#
_symmetry.space_group_name_H-M   'P 1'
#
loop_
_entity.id
_entity.type
_entity.pdbx_description
1 polymer ?
#
loop_
_entity_poly.entity_id
_entity_poly.type
_entity_poly.pdbx_seq_one_letter_code
_entity_poly.pdbx_strand_id
1 'polypeptide(L)'
;MTSPPVEQPSLPNPVRDLSDRARDVADTLKRVHSRLIWAQLSTFVAAAGIALTALFAAGERDALLFLGMFLVIATYNFAYLKAWLGARNVLTAISLFFTESLLSFFAFILADRAPARRLLRDGVVVVREEVGALWLAAALLGLSGLLLLVHWVYAGRLRRGLTAAAPAAPASPSVPA
;
A
#
# COMPACT_ATOMS: atom_id res chain seq x y z
N MET A 1 -11.74 57.39 1.30
CA MET A 1 -11.62 56.20 0.44
C MET A 1 -10.49 55.35 0.98
N THR A 2 -10.79 54.33 1.77
CA THR A 2 -9.82 53.37 2.30
C THR A 2 -9.76 52.17 1.36
N SER A 3 -8.62 51.96 0.71
CA SER A 3 -8.40 50.78 -0.12
C SER A 3 -8.56 49.51 0.73
N PRO A 4 -9.22 48.46 0.22
CA PRO A 4 -9.30 47.20 0.95
C PRO A 4 -7.90 46.61 1.13
N PRO A 5 -7.62 45.96 2.28
CA PRO A 5 -6.34 45.32 2.52
C PRO A 5 -6.13 44.23 1.47
N VAL A 6 -4.97 44.27 0.82
CA VAL A 6 -4.51 43.23 -0.11
C VAL A 6 -4.32 41.95 0.72
N GLU A 7 -5.23 40.98 0.58
CA GLU A 7 -5.02 39.63 1.10
C GLU A 7 -3.76 39.05 0.42
N GLN A 8 -2.64 39.08 1.14
CA GLN A 8 -1.46 38.34 0.69
C GLN A 8 -1.79 36.85 0.76
N PRO A 9 -1.70 36.10 -0.36
CA PRO A 9 -1.89 34.66 -0.34
C PRO A 9 -0.86 34.06 0.63
N SER A 10 -1.35 33.49 1.73
CA SER A 10 -0.50 32.84 2.72
C SER A 10 0.28 31.73 2.04
N LEU A 11 1.62 31.84 2.03
CA LEU A 11 2.48 30.80 1.48
C LEU A 11 2.15 29.45 2.15
N PRO A 12 2.10 28.35 1.38
CA PRO A 12 1.79 27.04 1.94
C PRO A 12 2.78 26.72 3.06
N ASN A 13 2.27 26.58 4.28
CA ASN A 13 3.09 26.23 5.44
C ASN A 13 3.36 24.72 5.39
N PRO A 14 4.60 24.28 5.09
CA PRO A 14 4.90 22.86 4.88
C PRO A 14 4.66 22.01 6.14
N VAL A 15 4.80 22.60 7.33
CA VAL A 15 4.54 21.92 8.61
C VAL A 15 3.04 21.65 8.79
N ARG A 16 2.19 22.61 8.38
CA ARG A 16 0.74 22.45 8.43
C ARG A 16 0.27 21.37 7.45
N ASP A 17 0.80 21.39 6.23
CA ASP A 17 0.50 20.39 5.19
C ASP A 17 0.91 18.96 5.62
N LEU A 18 2.10 18.80 6.24
CA LEU A 18 2.52 17.52 6.83
C LEU A 18 1.57 17.04 7.93
N SER A 19 1.16 17.94 8.83
CA SER A 19 0.25 17.60 9.92
C SER A 19 -1.14 17.19 9.44
N ASP A 20 -1.64 17.87 8.40
CA ASP A 20 -2.96 17.59 7.82
C ASP A 20 -2.93 16.26 7.04
N ARG A 21 -1.84 15.97 6.32
CA ARG A 21 -1.61 14.66 5.69
C ARG A 21 -1.53 13.52 6.71
N ALA A 22 -0.84 13.73 7.84
CA ALA A 22 -0.77 12.73 8.90
C ALA A 22 -2.14 12.43 9.51
N ARG A 23 -3.00 13.46 9.68
CA ARG A 23 -4.39 13.27 10.12
C ARG A 23 -5.22 12.50 9.10
N ASP A 24 -5.11 12.84 7.81
CA ASP A 24 -5.82 12.13 6.73
C ASP A 24 -5.44 10.63 6.69
N VAL A 25 -4.17 10.29 6.92
CA VAL A 25 -3.73 8.90 7.08
C VAL A 25 -4.39 8.24 8.29
N ALA A 26 -4.33 8.88 9.45
CA ALA A 26 -4.91 8.35 10.69
C ALA A 26 -6.43 8.12 10.57
N ASP A 27 -7.15 9.07 9.97
CA ASP A 27 -8.60 8.99 9.79
C ASP A 27 -9.00 7.92 8.79
N THR A 28 -8.19 7.73 7.73
CA THR A 28 -8.36 6.61 6.80
C THR A 28 -8.21 5.28 7.52
N LEU A 29 -7.14 5.11 8.31
CA LEU A 29 -6.88 3.87 9.05
C LEU A 29 -7.97 3.56 10.08
N LYS A 30 -8.50 4.57 10.79
CA LYS A 30 -9.61 4.38 11.73
C LYS A 30 -10.89 3.85 11.07
N ARG A 31 -11.11 4.15 9.79
CA ARG A 31 -12.29 3.69 9.04
C ARG A 31 -12.15 2.25 8.53
N VAL A 32 -10.93 1.67 8.58
CA VAL A 32 -10.67 0.30 8.13
C VAL A 32 -11.08 -0.69 9.23
N HIS A 33 -12.22 -1.35 9.03
CA HIS A 33 -12.73 -2.39 9.93
C HIS A 33 -12.43 -3.83 9.44
N SER A 34 -11.76 -3.97 8.30
CA SER A 34 -11.49 -5.27 7.69
C SER A 34 -10.33 -5.99 8.37
N ARG A 35 -10.59 -7.14 9.01
CA ARG A 35 -9.55 -8.00 9.59
C ARG A 35 -8.51 -8.43 8.55
N LEU A 36 -8.92 -8.67 7.31
CA LEU A 36 -8.03 -9.05 6.22
C LEU A 36 -7.04 -7.93 5.86
N ILE A 37 -7.48 -6.68 5.89
CA ILE A 37 -6.59 -5.53 5.65
C ILE A 37 -5.58 -5.39 6.80
N TRP A 38 -6.03 -5.53 8.05
CA TRP A 38 -5.10 -5.47 9.18
C TRP A 38 -4.08 -6.61 9.15
N ALA A 39 -4.51 -7.83 8.80
CA ALA A 39 -3.60 -8.95 8.58
C ALA A 39 -2.59 -8.62 7.47
N GLN A 40 -3.07 -8.13 6.32
CA GLN A 40 -2.23 -7.72 5.20
C GLN A 40 -1.18 -6.66 5.60
N LEU A 41 -1.62 -5.57 6.23
CA LEU A 41 -0.73 -4.51 6.70
C LEU A 41 0.30 -5.03 7.71
N SER A 42 -0.12 -5.90 8.63
CA SER A 42 0.81 -6.50 9.61
C SER A 42 1.86 -7.38 8.93
N THR A 43 1.47 -8.19 7.93
CA THR A 43 2.41 -9.02 7.16
C THR A 43 3.37 -8.17 6.32
N PHE A 44 2.88 -7.06 5.74
CA PHE A 44 3.71 -6.11 5.01
C PHE A 44 4.74 -5.44 5.93
N VAL A 45 4.33 -4.93 7.09
CA VAL A 45 5.23 -4.29 8.06
C VAL A 45 6.25 -5.29 8.61
N ALA A 46 5.84 -6.53 8.89
CA ALA A 46 6.75 -7.59 9.30
C ALA A 46 7.78 -7.92 8.20
N ALA A 47 7.35 -8.06 6.95
CA ALA A 47 8.24 -8.27 5.80
C ALA A 47 9.26 -7.12 5.65
N ALA A 48 8.80 -5.87 5.75
CA ALA A 48 9.65 -4.69 5.68
C ALA A 48 10.67 -4.65 6.81
N GLY A 49 10.24 -4.91 8.05
CA GLY A 49 11.12 -4.97 9.22
C GLY A 49 12.21 -6.04 9.06
N ILE A 50 11.82 -7.27 8.73
CA ILE A 50 12.77 -8.38 8.55
C ILE A 50 13.75 -8.09 7.41
N ALA A 51 13.25 -7.64 6.25
CA ALA A 51 14.10 -7.33 5.10
C ALA A 51 15.10 -6.22 5.43
N LEU A 52 14.64 -5.10 6.00
CA LEU A 52 15.51 -3.98 6.34
C LEU A 52 16.53 -4.37 7.40
N THR A 53 16.12 -5.01 8.49
CA THR A 53 17.06 -5.47 9.53
C THR A 53 18.10 -6.42 8.96
N ALA A 54 17.70 -7.38 8.12
CA ALA A 54 18.62 -8.33 7.49
C ALA A 54 19.62 -7.63 6.55
N LEU A 55 19.15 -6.69 5.72
CA LEU A 55 20.01 -5.94 4.79
C LEU A 55 20.98 -5.01 5.52
N PHE A 56 20.53 -4.32 6.57
CA PHE A 56 21.41 -3.48 7.40
C PHE A 56 22.43 -4.32 8.15
N ALA A 57 22.02 -5.46 8.73
CA ALA A 57 22.93 -6.37 9.42
C ALA A 57 23.98 -6.98 8.47
N ALA A 58 23.60 -7.23 7.22
CA ALA A 58 24.52 -7.68 6.16
C ALA A 58 25.40 -6.55 5.59
N GLY A 59 25.24 -5.29 6.05
CA GLY A 59 26.03 -4.15 5.57
C GLY A 59 25.77 -3.79 4.10
N GLU A 60 24.58 -4.09 3.59
CA GLU A 60 24.23 -3.84 2.19
C GLU A 60 24.08 -2.33 1.93
N ARG A 61 24.85 -1.81 0.97
CA ARG A 61 24.78 -0.38 0.58
C ARG A 61 23.40 0.00 0.02
N ASP A 62 22.70 -0.98 -0.55
CA ASP A 62 21.38 -0.79 -1.14
C ASP A 62 20.25 -0.76 -0.10
N ALA A 63 20.53 -0.96 1.20
CA ALA A 63 19.47 -1.03 2.23
C ALA A 63 18.56 0.22 2.25
N LEU A 64 19.12 1.40 1.99
CA LEU A 64 18.34 2.65 1.87
C LEU A 64 17.45 2.68 0.62
N LEU A 65 17.88 2.05 -0.48
CA LEU A 65 17.04 1.88 -1.66
C LEU A 65 15.81 1.04 -1.29
N PHE A 66 16.02 -0.08 -0.58
CA PHE A 66 14.93 -0.94 -0.09
C PHE A 66 13.98 -0.21 0.86
N LEU A 67 14.47 0.70 1.70
CA LEU A 67 13.60 1.54 2.53
C LEU A 67 12.69 2.44 1.69
N GLY A 68 13.25 3.19 0.74
CA GLY A 68 12.45 4.07 -0.14
C GLY A 68 11.42 3.29 -0.94
N MET A 69 11.82 2.11 -1.38
CA MET A 69 11.03 1.12 -2.06
C MET A 69 9.82 0.60 -1.22
N PHE A 70 10.01 0.24 0.05
CA PHE A 70 8.90 -0.09 0.95
C PHE A 70 7.97 1.11 1.18
N LEU A 71 8.49 2.33 1.24
CA LEU A 71 7.67 3.55 1.36
C LEU A 71 6.78 3.79 0.11
N VAL A 72 7.30 3.48 -1.08
CA VAL A 72 6.48 3.51 -2.31
C VAL A 72 5.33 2.51 -2.22
N ILE A 73 5.61 1.27 -1.81
CA ILE A 73 4.55 0.24 -1.63
C ILE A 73 3.54 0.67 -0.58
N ALA A 74 3.98 1.27 0.53
CA ALA A 74 3.09 1.80 1.57
C ALA A 74 2.16 2.90 1.02
N THR A 75 2.68 3.77 0.14
CA THR A 75 1.90 4.82 -0.52
C THR A 75 0.81 4.25 -1.43
N TYR A 76 1.12 3.20 -2.20
CA TYR A 76 0.14 2.52 -3.05
C TYR A 76 -0.92 1.75 -2.25
N ASN A 77 -0.51 1.08 -1.15
CA ASN A 77 -1.45 0.49 -0.19
C ASN A 77 -2.43 1.54 0.35
N PHE A 78 -1.91 2.72 0.70
CA PHE A 78 -2.74 3.82 1.19
C PHE A 78 -3.70 4.35 0.11
N ALA A 79 -3.22 4.53 -1.12
CA ALA A 79 -4.05 4.92 -2.27
C ALA A 79 -5.18 3.91 -2.52
N TYR A 80 -4.87 2.61 -2.45
CA TYR A 80 -5.86 1.54 -2.52
C TYR A 80 -6.92 1.66 -1.42
N LEU A 81 -6.51 1.86 -0.16
CA LEU A 81 -7.45 2.01 0.96
C LEU A 81 -8.37 3.22 0.80
N LYS A 82 -7.83 4.37 0.37
CA LYS A 82 -8.65 5.56 0.09
C LYS A 82 -9.64 5.31 -1.05
N ALA A 83 -9.20 4.68 -2.14
CA ALA A 83 -10.06 4.38 -3.27
C ALA A 83 -11.19 3.41 -2.87
N TRP A 84 -10.87 2.39 -2.06
CA TRP A 84 -11.82 1.42 -1.55
C TRP A 84 -12.86 2.05 -0.61
N LEU A 85 -12.41 2.85 0.37
CA LEU A 85 -13.28 3.57 1.30
C LEU A 85 -14.15 4.61 0.60
N GLY A 86 -13.62 5.28 -0.42
CA GLY A 86 -14.35 6.24 -1.26
C GLY A 86 -15.27 5.61 -2.30
N ALA A 87 -15.39 4.27 -2.32
CA ALA A 87 -16.19 3.50 -3.27
C ALA A 87 -15.90 3.79 -4.75
N ARG A 88 -14.66 4.17 -5.08
CA ARG A 88 -14.26 4.51 -6.46
C ARG A 88 -13.76 3.26 -7.18
N ASN A 89 -14.67 2.46 -7.72
CA ASN A 89 -14.36 1.12 -8.26
C ASN A 89 -13.16 1.09 -9.24
N VAL A 90 -13.10 2.04 -10.19
CA VAL A 90 -12.01 2.11 -11.18
C VAL A 90 -10.66 2.42 -10.53
N LEU A 91 -10.61 3.46 -9.69
CA LEU A 91 -9.40 3.82 -8.95
C LEU A 91 -8.97 2.70 -8.00
N THR A 92 -9.93 2.01 -7.39
CA THR A 92 -9.64 0.86 -6.52
C THR A 92 -8.90 -0.20 -7.33
N ALA A 93 -9.38 -0.52 -8.55
CA ALA A 93 -8.81 -1.58 -9.37
C ALA A 93 -7.41 -1.24 -9.87
N ILE A 94 -7.23 0.01 -10.30
CA ILE A 94 -5.93 0.53 -10.72
C ILE A 94 -4.95 0.49 -9.54
N SER A 95 -5.34 1.02 -8.38
CA SER A 95 -4.50 1.02 -7.18
C SER A 95 -4.18 -0.39 -6.70
N LEU A 96 -5.13 -1.33 -6.74
CA LEU A 96 -4.88 -2.73 -6.42
C LEU A 96 -3.84 -3.31 -7.38
N PHE A 97 -4.04 -3.16 -8.69
CA PHE A 97 -3.14 -3.70 -9.71
C PHE A 97 -1.70 -3.24 -9.50
N PHE A 98 -1.49 -1.94 -9.27
CA PHE A 98 -0.16 -1.39 -8.99
C PHE A 98 0.41 -1.90 -7.66
N THR A 99 -0.42 -1.96 -6.60
CA THR A 99 0.02 -2.46 -5.29
C THR A 99 0.46 -3.92 -5.40
N GLU A 100 -0.33 -4.78 -6.04
CA GLU A 100 -0.02 -6.19 -6.26
C GLU A 100 1.22 -6.40 -7.12
N SER A 101 1.34 -5.63 -8.20
CA SER A 101 2.51 -5.71 -9.09
C SER A 101 3.78 -5.36 -8.33
N LEU A 102 3.75 -4.31 -7.50
CA LEU A 102 4.88 -3.91 -6.68
C LEU A 102 5.20 -4.94 -5.59
N LEU A 103 4.20 -5.47 -4.89
CA LEU A 103 4.38 -6.52 -3.87
C LEU A 103 5.02 -7.77 -4.48
N SER A 104 4.51 -8.23 -5.62
CA SER A 104 5.00 -9.41 -6.33
C SER A 104 6.41 -9.21 -6.87
N PHE A 105 6.66 -8.07 -7.53
CA PHE A 105 7.98 -7.71 -8.04
C PHE A 105 9.03 -7.66 -6.93
N PHE A 106 8.66 -7.17 -5.75
CA PHE A 106 9.57 -7.14 -4.61
C PHE A 106 9.79 -8.45 -3.93
N ALA A 107 8.73 -9.25 -3.79
CA ALA A 107 8.87 -10.59 -3.25
C ALA A 107 9.87 -11.37 -4.11
N PHE A 108 9.79 -11.20 -5.44
CA PHE A 108 10.78 -11.71 -6.37
C PHE A 108 12.19 -11.13 -6.15
N ILE A 109 12.36 -9.80 -6.03
CA ILE A 109 13.68 -9.20 -5.76
C ILE A 109 14.29 -9.74 -4.47
N LEU A 110 13.51 -9.83 -3.38
CA LEU A 110 13.97 -10.33 -2.09
C LEU A 110 14.38 -11.81 -2.19
N ALA A 111 13.57 -12.63 -2.89
CA ALA A 111 13.89 -14.02 -3.15
C ALA A 111 15.14 -14.19 -4.04
N ASP A 112 15.29 -13.36 -5.07
CA ASP A 112 16.49 -13.36 -5.94
C ASP A 112 17.75 -12.99 -5.14
N ARG A 113 17.61 -12.06 -4.19
CA ARG A 113 18.69 -11.60 -3.30
C ARG A 113 18.91 -12.49 -2.07
N ALA A 114 18.10 -13.53 -1.81
CA ALA A 114 18.29 -14.36 -0.63
C ALA A 114 19.50 -15.32 -0.73
N PRO A 115 19.72 -16.03 -1.86
CA PRO A 115 20.84 -16.96 -2.01
C PRO A 115 22.22 -16.31 -1.95
N ALA A 116 23.22 -17.11 -1.58
CA ALA A 116 24.62 -16.75 -1.72
C ALA A 116 24.98 -16.52 -3.21
N ARG A 117 25.73 -15.45 -3.50
CA ARG A 117 26.15 -15.11 -4.87
C ARG A 117 27.60 -14.64 -4.89
N ARG A 118 28.29 -14.95 -5.99
CA ARG A 118 29.59 -14.36 -6.29
C ARG A 118 29.34 -13.04 -7.02
N LEU A 119 29.79 -11.95 -6.43
CA LEU A 119 29.65 -10.60 -6.98
C LEU A 119 31.02 -10.09 -7.39
N LEU A 120 31.14 -9.52 -8.59
CA LEU A 120 32.34 -8.81 -9.00
C LEU A 120 32.24 -7.39 -8.44
N ARG A 121 33.12 -7.03 -7.48
CA ARG A 121 33.17 -5.71 -6.87
C ARG A 121 34.59 -5.16 -7.02
N ASP A 122 34.72 -4.04 -7.72
CA ASP A 122 36.00 -3.37 -7.95
C ASP A 122 37.08 -4.31 -8.55
N GLY A 123 36.66 -5.22 -9.44
CA GLY A 123 37.54 -6.22 -10.07
C GLY A 123 37.84 -7.46 -9.23
N VAL A 124 37.33 -7.54 -8.00
CA VAL A 124 37.51 -8.69 -7.10
C VAL A 124 36.19 -9.47 -6.98
N VAL A 125 36.28 -10.80 -7.04
CA VAL A 125 35.12 -11.66 -6.77
C VAL A 125 34.91 -11.73 -5.26
N VAL A 126 33.85 -11.10 -4.76
CA VAL A 126 33.41 -11.17 -3.37
C VAL A 126 32.29 -12.20 -3.26
N VAL A 127 32.41 -13.13 -2.31
CA VAL A 127 31.32 -14.06 -1.98
C VAL A 127 30.38 -13.35 -1.03
N ARG A 128 29.15 -13.13 -1.47
CA ARG A 128 28.06 -12.69 -0.62
C ARG A 128 27.44 -13.91 0.03
N GLU A 129 27.41 -13.93 1.35
CA GLU A 129 26.76 -14.99 2.13
C GLU A 129 25.25 -15.01 1.91
N GLU A 130 24.65 -16.16 2.14
CA GLU A 130 23.20 -16.31 2.09
C GLU A 130 22.54 -15.48 3.19
N VAL A 131 21.51 -14.72 2.83
CA VAL A 131 20.71 -13.96 3.80
C VAL A 131 19.35 -14.64 3.89
N GLY A 132 19.30 -15.77 4.62
CA GLY A 132 18.10 -16.61 4.71
C GLY A 132 16.84 -15.87 5.19
N ALA A 133 17.00 -14.82 5.99
CA ALA A 133 15.89 -13.96 6.41
C ALA A 133 15.14 -13.29 5.25
N LEU A 134 15.79 -13.09 4.08
CA LEU A 134 15.15 -12.51 2.90
C LEU A 134 14.14 -13.46 2.26
N TRP A 135 14.31 -14.79 2.38
CA TRP A 135 13.29 -15.76 1.95
C TRP A 135 12.00 -15.59 2.75
N LEU A 136 12.12 -15.45 4.08
CA LEU A 136 10.98 -15.21 4.95
C LEU A 136 10.30 -13.86 4.64
N ALA A 137 11.08 -12.80 4.43
CA ALA A 137 10.54 -11.50 4.05
C ALA A 137 9.82 -11.55 2.69
N ALA A 138 10.39 -12.24 1.70
CA ALA A 138 9.76 -12.45 0.40
C ALA A 138 8.43 -13.20 0.53
N ALA A 139 8.38 -14.28 1.32
CA ALA A 139 7.18 -15.07 1.56
C ALA A 139 6.08 -14.25 2.24
N LEU A 140 6.44 -13.46 3.27
CA LEU A 140 5.49 -12.57 3.95
C LEU A 140 4.96 -11.47 3.02
N LEU A 141 5.80 -10.95 2.12
CA LEU A 141 5.37 -9.96 1.15
C LEU A 141 4.40 -10.55 0.11
N GLY A 142 4.66 -11.78 -0.36
CA GLY A 142 3.74 -12.54 -1.20
C GLY A 142 2.42 -12.85 -0.49
N LEU A 143 2.47 -13.22 0.79
CA LEU A 143 1.28 -13.42 1.62
C LEU A 143 0.47 -12.13 1.79
N SER A 144 1.14 -10.98 1.96
CA SER A 144 0.50 -9.67 1.99
C SER A 144 -0.29 -9.40 0.70
N GLY A 145 0.29 -9.65 -0.47
CA GLY A 145 -0.43 -9.52 -1.75
C GLY A 145 -1.64 -10.47 -1.84
N LEU A 146 -1.44 -11.74 -1.47
CA LEU A 146 -2.54 -12.71 -1.45
C LEU A 146 -3.71 -12.26 -0.55
N LEU A 147 -3.42 -11.74 0.65
CA LEU A 147 -4.44 -11.23 1.57
C LEU A 147 -5.18 -10.02 0.99
N LEU A 148 -4.49 -9.14 0.27
CA LEU A 148 -5.09 -7.99 -0.39
C LEU A 148 -6.03 -8.43 -1.52
N LEU A 149 -5.62 -9.40 -2.35
CA LEU A 149 -6.44 -10.03 -3.38
C LEU A 149 -7.68 -10.73 -2.79
N VAL A 150 -7.51 -11.50 -1.72
CA VAL A 150 -8.64 -12.15 -1.03
C VAL A 150 -9.62 -11.10 -0.50
N HIS A 151 -9.11 -10.02 0.10
CA HIS A 151 -9.94 -8.92 0.56
C HIS A 151 -10.71 -8.27 -0.60
N TRP A 152 -10.06 -8.01 -1.73
CA TRP A 152 -10.71 -7.48 -2.93
C TRP A 152 -11.87 -8.36 -3.39
N VAL A 153 -11.61 -9.66 -3.57
CA VAL A 153 -12.60 -10.62 -4.07
C VAL A 153 -13.78 -10.73 -3.10
N TYR A 154 -13.50 -10.82 -1.80
CA TYR A 154 -14.54 -10.94 -0.77
C TYR A 154 -15.38 -9.66 -0.66
N ALA A 155 -14.73 -8.48 -0.60
CA ALA A 155 -15.41 -7.20 -0.53
C ALA A 155 -16.24 -6.90 -1.79
N GLY A 156 -15.74 -7.27 -2.97
CA GLY A 156 -16.43 -7.13 -4.24
C GLY A 156 -17.65 -8.05 -4.38
N ARG A 157 -17.67 -9.21 -3.72
CA ARG A 157 -18.85 -10.09 -3.64
C ARG A 157 -19.94 -9.49 -2.73
N LEU A 158 -19.57 -8.98 -1.55
CA LEU A 158 -20.53 -8.32 -0.65
C LEU A 158 -21.22 -7.12 -1.31
N ARG A 159 -20.46 -6.24 -1.98
CA ARG A 159 -21.03 -5.06 -2.64
C ARG A 159 -22.04 -5.44 -3.74
N ARG A 160 -21.73 -6.46 -4.55
CA ARG A 160 -22.63 -6.95 -5.60
C ARG A 160 -23.88 -7.63 -5.04
N GLY A 161 -23.75 -8.40 -3.96
CA GLY A 161 -24.87 -9.03 -3.28
C GLY A 161 -25.85 -8.02 -2.67
N LEU A 162 -25.34 -6.93 -2.07
CA LEU A 162 -26.17 -5.86 -1.53
C LEU A 162 -26.91 -5.07 -2.61
N THR A 163 -26.29 -4.83 -3.78
CA THR A 163 -26.97 -4.17 -4.90
C THR A 163 -28.02 -5.06 -5.58
N ALA A 164 -27.82 -6.38 -5.58
CA ALA A 164 -28.79 -7.33 -6.14
C ALA A 164 -29.99 -7.59 -5.22
N ALA A 165 -29.82 -7.39 -3.90
CA ALA A 165 -30.87 -7.59 -2.90
C ALA A 165 -31.68 -6.31 -2.59
N ALA A 166 -31.37 -5.17 -3.21
CA ALA A 166 -32.17 -3.97 -3.07
C ALA A 166 -33.55 -4.21 -3.72
N PRO A 167 -34.67 -4.19 -2.96
CA PRO A 167 -35.99 -4.37 -3.54
C PRO A 167 -36.21 -3.30 -4.60
N ALA A 168 -36.69 -3.70 -5.77
CA ALA A 168 -37.14 -2.76 -6.80
C ALA A 168 -38.07 -1.75 -6.13
N ALA A 169 -37.70 -0.46 -6.20
CA ALA A 169 -38.51 0.60 -5.63
C ALA A 169 -39.95 0.43 -6.15
N PRO A 170 -40.98 0.48 -5.27
CA PRO A 170 -42.36 0.32 -5.71
C PRO A 170 -42.64 1.36 -6.79
N ALA A 171 -43.09 0.89 -7.96
CA ALA A 171 -43.43 1.76 -9.07
C ALA A 171 -44.40 2.83 -8.59
N SER A 172 -44.01 4.10 -8.72
CA SER A 172 -44.87 5.22 -8.36
C SER A 172 -46.20 5.07 -9.10
N PRO A 173 -47.35 5.13 -8.40
CA PRO A 173 -48.65 5.02 -9.05
C PRO A 173 -48.79 6.16 -10.05
N SER A 174 -48.97 5.81 -11.32
CA SER A 174 -49.31 6.74 -12.39
C SER A 174 -50.61 7.46 -12.02
N VAL A 175 -50.55 8.77 -11.82
CA VAL A 175 -51.74 9.60 -11.67
C VAL A 175 -52.43 9.65 -13.04
N PRO A 176 -53.68 9.15 -13.19
CA PRO A 176 -54.42 9.32 -14.43
C PRO A 176 -54.75 10.81 -14.64
N ALA A 177 -54.57 11.26 -15.88
CA ALA A 177 -54.86 12.63 -16.33
C ALA A 177 -56.35 12.94 -16.34
#